data_AF-A0A3A2ZW40-F1
#
_entry.id   AF-A0A3A2ZW40-F1
#
_cell.length_a   1.000
_cell.length_b   1.000
_cell.length_c   1.000
_cell.angle_alpha   90.00
_cell.angle_beta   90.00
_cell.angle_gamma   90.00
#
_symmetry.space_group_name_H-M   'P 1'
#
loop_
_entity.id
_entity.type
_entity.pdbx_description
1 polymer ?
#
loop_
_entity_poly.entity_id
_entity_poly.type
_entity_poly.pdbx_seq_one_letter_code
_entity_poly.pdbx_strand_id
1 'polypeptide(L)'
;MHPSVRLLRQDLSSIYFPRSSIARQVRYNSSDKFSERVRRRLWGTDNPPGLKDPYGGQGVLERRWSGRQQPEEAEEADHDVDIAPPEDYVEAKTWDGLQRIGHLGKWSDLPPRKEDTYKPFLPERKFSKSSKVAPAAHQAAVEISMMRMLKKPLTNICDVTDHDPAILEMIMACRIQPSDSWKSTIKFPDQRTKEALIYVFDQLGPQAKKQKAKEANEENAEVESEIDGKLKQEYNTTRKGGSQALALKNPLIKFAFLKRFSQLTGQRLSDSLISSATRVKHLVEYLDKKGEQAPKKLAVTLAESSTLQKLPNVKIFKERQTPAHKDREVGRWKLIDAELRERGLVT
;
A
#
# COMPACT_ATOMS: atom_id res chain seq x y z
N MET A 1 60.03 25.08 -7.94
CA MET A 1 59.09 26.08 -8.47
C MET A 1 57.67 25.66 -8.09
N HIS A 2 57.12 26.25 -7.04
CA HIS A 2 55.74 26.02 -6.59
C HIS A 2 54.77 26.91 -7.36
N PRO A 3 53.57 26.43 -7.70
CA PRO A 3 52.41 27.30 -7.86
C PRO A 3 51.52 27.20 -6.63
N SER A 4 51.54 28.26 -5.83
CA SER A 4 50.52 28.58 -4.84
C SER A 4 49.21 28.90 -5.53
N VAL A 5 48.13 28.18 -5.21
CA VAL A 5 46.77 28.56 -5.57
C VAL A 5 46.02 28.89 -4.28
N ARG A 6 45.68 30.17 -4.14
CA ARG A 6 44.91 30.74 -3.03
C ARG A 6 43.50 30.15 -3.01
N LEU A 7 43.09 29.59 -1.88
CA LEU A 7 41.70 29.28 -1.56
C LEU A 7 40.99 30.57 -1.12
N LEU A 8 40.05 31.05 -1.93
CA LEU A 8 39.04 32.03 -1.53
C LEU A 8 38.03 31.33 -0.61
N ARG A 9 38.06 31.67 0.68
CA ARG A 9 36.95 31.40 1.60
C ARG A 9 35.79 32.31 1.21
N GLN A 10 34.67 31.71 0.83
CA GLN A 10 33.38 32.38 0.79
C GLN A 10 32.62 32.01 2.07
N ASP A 11 32.56 32.96 2.99
CA ASP A 11 31.64 32.92 4.12
C ASP A 11 30.23 33.24 3.59
N LEU A 12 29.31 32.27 3.70
CA LEU A 12 27.88 32.48 3.45
C LEU A 12 27.11 32.23 4.75
N SER A 13 27.09 33.26 5.60
CA SER A 13 26.18 33.39 6.73
C SER A 13 25.18 34.50 6.43
N SER A 14 24.03 34.17 5.84
CA SER A 14 22.85 35.04 5.86
C SER A 14 21.59 34.30 5.36
N ILE A 15 20.91 33.59 6.26
CA ILE A 15 19.55 33.10 6.02
C ILE A 15 18.61 34.21 6.50
N TYR A 16 18.21 35.10 5.60
CA TYR A 16 17.13 36.06 5.81
C TYR A 16 15.78 35.36 5.57
N PHE A 17 15.03 35.13 6.65
CA PHE A 17 13.62 34.77 6.57
C PHE A 17 12.78 36.03 6.29
N PRO A 18 11.85 36.02 5.31
CA PRO A 18 10.98 37.16 5.07
C PRO A 18 9.96 37.32 6.20
N ARG A 19 9.90 38.54 6.77
CA ARG A 19 8.97 38.94 7.83
C ARG A 19 7.52 38.92 7.33
N SER A 20 6.66 38.32 8.14
CA SER A 20 5.21 38.28 8.01
C SER A 20 4.58 39.68 7.98
N SER A 21 3.51 39.78 7.21
CA SER A 21 2.65 40.95 7.01
C SER A 21 2.12 41.56 8.32
N ILE A 22 2.18 42.89 8.39
CA ILE A 22 1.56 43.73 9.41
C ILE A 22 0.03 43.57 9.29
N ALA A 23 -0.59 42.89 10.25
CA ALA A 23 -2.03 42.91 10.44
C ALA A 23 -2.42 44.32 10.93
N ARG A 24 -3.17 45.07 10.09
CA ARG A 24 -3.85 46.29 10.52
C ARG A 24 -4.92 45.95 11.54
N GLN A 25 -4.68 46.25 12.81
CA GLN A 25 -5.73 46.33 13.82
C GLN A 25 -6.61 47.55 13.51
N VAL A 26 -7.79 47.30 12.92
CA VAL A 26 -8.85 48.30 12.82
C VAL A 26 -9.57 48.34 14.16
N ARG A 27 -9.50 49.48 14.84
CA ARG A 27 -10.25 49.75 16.08
C ARG A 27 -11.75 49.83 15.75
N TYR A 28 -12.54 48.93 16.31
CA TYR A 28 -14.00 49.03 16.30
C TYR A 28 -14.45 49.96 17.43
N ASN A 29 -14.87 51.17 17.08
CA ASN A 29 -15.68 52.02 17.95
C ASN A 29 -16.59 52.89 17.07
N SER A 30 -17.70 52.31 16.62
CA SER A 30 -18.92 53.04 16.25
C SER A 30 -20.08 52.05 16.27
N SER A 31 -21.17 52.39 16.93
CA SER A 31 -22.33 51.53 17.23
C SER A 31 -23.12 51.01 16.03
N ASP A 32 -22.83 51.46 14.81
CA ASP A 32 -23.50 50.99 13.58
C ASP A 32 -22.57 50.12 12.72
N LYS A 33 -22.94 48.84 12.57
CA LYS A 33 -22.18 47.84 11.80
C LYS A 33 -22.16 48.22 10.30
N PHE A 34 -20.99 48.11 9.66
CA PHE A 34 -20.77 48.42 8.24
C PHE A 34 -21.81 47.77 7.30
N SER A 35 -22.25 46.56 7.63
CA SER A 35 -23.30 45.82 6.91
C SER A 35 -24.64 46.56 6.85
N GLU A 36 -25.05 47.26 7.91
CA GLU A 36 -26.30 48.03 7.91
C GLU A 36 -26.21 49.29 7.04
N ARG A 37 -25.06 49.98 7.05
CA ARG A 37 -24.85 51.17 6.19
C ARG A 37 -24.91 50.81 4.71
N VAL A 38 -24.24 49.73 4.31
CA VAL A 38 -24.29 49.25 2.92
C VAL A 38 -25.71 48.85 2.55
N ARG A 39 -26.45 48.22 3.46
CA ARG A 39 -27.81 47.76 3.21
C ARG A 39 -28.82 48.89 3.08
N ARG A 40 -28.79 49.92 3.95
CA ARG A 40 -29.62 51.13 3.79
C ARG A 40 -29.32 51.83 2.47
N ARG A 41 -28.04 51.86 2.08
CA ARG A 41 -27.61 52.46 0.81
C ARG A 41 -28.09 51.68 -0.42
N LEU A 42 -28.13 50.35 -0.35
CA LEU A 42 -28.59 49.50 -1.44
C LEU A 42 -30.11 49.62 -1.67
N TRP A 43 -30.87 49.78 -0.59
CA TRP A 43 -32.34 49.82 -0.61
C TRP A 43 -32.94 51.23 -0.50
N GLY A 44 -32.11 52.27 -0.32
CA GLY A 44 -32.54 53.67 -0.24
C GLY A 44 -33.49 53.99 0.92
N THR A 45 -33.60 53.10 1.91
CA THR A 45 -34.54 53.20 3.04
C THR A 45 -33.84 52.86 4.35
N ASP A 46 -34.26 53.50 5.45
CA ASP A 46 -33.63 53.28 6.77
C ASP A 46 -33.92 51.90 7.37
N ASN A 47 -35.02 51.27 6.93
CA ASN A 47 -35.42 49.91 7.29
C ASN A 47 -35.51 49.02 6.04
N PRO A 48 -34.36 48.54 5.52
CA PRO A 48 -34.32 47.67 4.35
C PRO A 48 -35.00 46.31 4.64
N PRO A 49 -35.74 45.71 3.69
CA PRO A 49 -36.40 44.42 3.89
C PRO A 49 -35.39 43.27 4.13
N GLY A 50 -35.74 42.32 5.01
CA GLY A 50 -34.92 41.15 5.37
C GLY A 50 -34.35 41.19 6.80
N LEU A 51 -33.61 40.16 7.22
CA LEU A 51 -33.06 40.08 8.58
C LEU A 51 -31.79 40.92 8.74
N LYS A 52 -31.66 41.77 9.77
CA LYS A 52 -30.58 42.77 9.94
C LYS A 52 -29.16 42.23 9.73
N ASP A 53 -28.92 40.97 10.08
CA ASP A 53 -27.67 40.27 9.82
C ASP A 53 -27.90 39.11 8.83
N PRO A 54 -27.26 39.11 7.63
CA PRO A 54 -27.39 38.02 6.66
C PRO A 54 -26.83 36.68 7.14
N TYR A 55 -26.06 36.65 8.24
CA TYR A 55 -25.54 35.42 8.85
C TYR A 55 -26.00 35.23 10.31
N GLY A 56 -26.71 36.20 10.89
CA GLY A 56 -27.13 36.19 12.30
C GLY A 56 -28.60 35.81 12.52
N GLY A 57 -29.24 35.18 11.53
CA GLY A 57 -30.58 34.64 11.67
C GLY A 57 -30.60 33.20 12.11
N GLN A 58 -31.70 32.81 12.78
CA GLN A 58 -31.94 31.41 13.06
C GLN A 58 -31.83 30.61 11.76
N GLY A 59 -30.80 29.76 11.71
CA GLY A 59 -30.49 28.96 10.53
C GLY A 59 -31.67 28.04 10.20
N VAL A 60 -31.75 27.58 8.96
CA VAL A 60 -32.77 26.58 8.55
C VAL A 60 -32.72 25.33 9.46
N LEU A 61 -31.54 25.00 10.01
CA LEU A 61 -31.35 23.96 11.02
C LEU A 61 -32.06 24.30 12.35
N GLU A 62 -31.89 25.51 12.85
CA GLU A 62 -32.44 25.98 14.12
C GLU A 62 -33.97 26.06 14.09
N ARG A 63 -34.54 26.43 12.93
CA ARG A 63 -35.99 26.38 12.69
C ARG A 63 -36.54 24.96 12.61
N ARG A 64 -35.72 24.00 12.18
CA ARG A 64 -36.07 22.57 12.11
C ARG A 64 -35.98 21.89 13.48
N TRP A 65 -35.18 22.44 14.40
CA TRP A 65 -35.07 21.97 15.78
C TRP A 65 -36.09 22.61 16.72
N SER A 66 -36.48 23.86 16.50
CA SER A 66 -37.56 24.52 17.28
C SER A 66 -38.96 23.99 16.98
N GLY A 67 -39.17 23.34 15.83
CA GLY A 67 -40.43 22.67 15.48
C GLY A 67 -40.56 21.21 15.97
N ARG A 68 -39.50 20.65 16.57
CA ARG A 68 -39.65 19.44 17.39
C ARG A 68 -40.16 19.91 18.74
N GLN A 69 -41.38 19.49 19.07
CA GLN A 69 -41.94 19.57 20.42
C GLN A 69 -40.83 19.31 21.43
N GLN A 70 -40.74 20.22 22.40
CA GLN A 70 -40.00 20.04 23.63
C GLN A 70 -40.15 18.57 24.05
N PRO A 71 -39.05 17.80 24.14
CA PRO A 71 -39.06 16.71 25.10
C PRO A 71 -39.43 17.39 26.42
N GLU A 72 -40.41 16.82 27.12
CA GLU A 72 -40.67 17.10 28.53
C GLU A 72 -39.34 17.42 29.21
N GLU A 73 -39.30 18.52 29.95
CA GLU A 73 -38.18 18.97 30.77
C GLU A 73 -37.46 17.74 31.36
N ALA A 74 -36.47 17.24 30.63
CA ALA A 74 -35.39 16.51 31.22
C ALA A 74 -34.75 17.60 32.04
N GLU A 75 -35.04 17.58 33.33
CA GLU A 75 -34.26 18.27 34.34
C GLU A 75 -32.83 18.27 33.81
N GLU A 76 -32.35 19.45 33.39
CA GLU A 76 -30.93 19.72 33.42
C GLU A 76 -30.60 19.60 34.90
N ALA A 77 -30.42 18.36 35.35
CA ALA A 77 -29.58 18.05 36.45
C ALA A 77 -28.27 18.69 36.02
N ASP A 78 -28.03 19.89 36.55
CA ASP A 78 -26.71 20.34 36.93
C ASP A 78 -26.07 19.15 37.67
N HIS A 79 -25.51 18.23 36.89
CA HIS A 79 -24.56 17.25 37.35
C HIS A 79 -23.21 17.97 37.49
N ASP A 80 -23.21 19.13 38.17
CA ASP A 80 -22.19 19.46 39.16
C ASP A 80 -22.43 18.54 40.37
N VAL A 81 -22.44 17.22 40.12
CA VAL A 81 -22.15 16.28 41.17
C VAL A 81 -20.66 16.44 41.32
N ASP A 82 -20.23 17.19 42.33
CA ASP A 82 -18.91 17.05 42.91
C ASP A 82 -18.78 15.57 43.32
N ILE A 83 -18.42 14.72 42.37
CA ILE A 83 -18.09 13.33 42.59
C ILE A 83 -16.83 13.40 43.43
N ALA A 84 -17.02 13.35 44.76
CA ALA A 84 -15.92 13.23 45.70
C ALA A 84 -15.04 12.07 45.19
N PRO A 85 -13.73 12.31 45.00
CA PRO A 85 -12.86 11.26 44.51
C PRO A 85 -13.00 10.04 45.43
N PRO A 86 -12.96 8.82 44.87
CA PRO A 86 -13.07 7.61 45.67
C PRO A 86 -12.04 7.64 46.82
N GLU A 87 -12.37 7.06 47.97
CA GLU A 87 -11.55 7.12 49.18
C GLU A 87 -10.09 6.63 48.97
N ASP A 88 -9.86 5.81 47.93
CA ASP A 88 -8.56 5.27 47.53
C ASP A 88 -7.76 6.15 46.54
N TYR A 89 -8.25 7.34 46.17
CA TYR A 89 -7.54 8.25 45.27
C TYR A 89 -6.34 8.91 45.98
N VAL A 90 -5.14 8.69 45.45
CA VAL A 90 -3.91 9.33 45.92
C VAL A 90 -3.37 10.26 44.84
N GLU A 91 -3.23 11.54 45.18
CA GLU A 91 -2.66 12.55 44.29
C GLU A 91 -1.19 12.25 43.94
N ALA A 92 -0.83 12.42 42.68
CA ALA A 92 0.53 12.22 42.21
C ALA A 92 1.45 13.37 42.62
N LYS A 93 2.60 13.04 43.23
CA LYS A 93 3.62 14.03 43.65
C LYS A 93 4.60 14.39 42.53
N THR A 94 4.82 13.49 41.58
CA THR A 94 5.69 13.68 40.42
C THR A 94 4.91 13.29 39.17
N TRP A 95 5.26 13.90 38.03
CA TRP A 95 4.67 13.55 36.73
C TRP A 95 5.25 12.25 36.15
N ASP A 96 6.36 11.77 36.72
CA ASP A 96 7.03 10.53 36.31
C ASP A 96 6.11 9.32 36.50
N GLY A 97 5.87 8.58 35.42
CA GLY A 97 5.02 7.39 35.41
C GLY A 97 3.52 7.65 35.22
N LEU A 98 3.07 8.90 35.12
CA LEU A 98 1.66 9.18 34.83
C LEU A 98 1.34 8.90 33.35
N GLN A 99 0.21 8.22 33.13
CA GLN A 99 -0.31 8.02 31.79
C GLN A 99 -0.69 9.37 31.20
N ARG A 100 0.00 9.77 30.14
CA ARG A 100 -0.34 10.98 29.40
C ARG A 100 -1.49 10.67 28.45
N ILE A 101 -2.62 11.34 28.64
CA ILE A 101 -3.82 11.23 27.79
C ILE A 101 -3.94 12.53 26.98
N GLY A 102 -4.23 12.47 25.68
CA GLY A 102 -4.36 13.64 24.80
C GLY A 102 -3.35 13.67 23.64
N HIS A 103 -3.11 14.87 23.06
CA HIS A 103 -2.35 15.15 21.83
C HIS A 103 -0.83 14.87 21.93
N LEU A 104 -0.44 13.63 22.21
CA LEU A 104 0.97 13.18 22.14
C LEU A 104 1.26 12.30 20.93
N GLY A 105 0.21 11.81 20.26
CA GLY A 105 0.32 11.05 19.02
C GLY A 105 -0.49 11.68 17.89
N LYS A 106 -0.11 11.35 16.66
CA LYS A 106 -1.00 11.54 15.51
C LYS A 106 -2.12 10.50 15.61
N TRP A 107 -3.29 10.78 15.06
CA TRP A 107 -4.35 9.79 14.91
C TRP A 107 -3.85 8.48 14.24
N SER A 108 -2.79 8.59 13.42
CA SER A 108 -2.09 7.46 12.80
C SER A 108 -1.35 6.52 13.75
N ASP A 109 -1.14 6.92 15.01
CA ASP A 109 -0.41 6.12 16.00
C ASP A 109 -1.34 5.12 16.72
N LEU A 110 -2.66 5.29 16.54
CA LEU A 110 -3.65 4.31 16.98
C LEU A 110 -3.61 3.08 16.06
N PRO A 111 -3.69 1.85 16.61
CA PRO A 111 -3.72 0.65 15.78
C PRO A 111 -4.94 0.68 14.86
N PRO A 112 -4.80 0.22 13.59
CA PRO A 112 -5.88 0.23 12.62
C PRO A 112 -7.03 -0.69 13.05
N ARG A 113 -8.26 -0.31 12.70
CA ARG A 113 -9.43 -1.16 12.94
C ARG A 113 -9.54 -2.23 11.84
N LYS A 114 -10.35 -3.26 12.08
CA LYS A 114 -10.66 -4.28 11.07
C LYS A 114 -11.23 -3.66 9.78
N GLU A 115 -12.03 -2.60 9.92
CA GLU A 115 -12.62 -1.83 8.82
C GLU A 115 -11.58 -1.09 7.96
N ASP A 116 -10.43 -0.74 8.54
CA ASP A 116 -9.34 -0.01 7.87
C ASP A 116 -8.41 -0.95 7.07
N THR A 117 -8.69 -2.26 7.03
CA THR A 117 -7.82 -3.25 6.38
C THR A 117 -7.91 -3.13 4.86
N TYR A 118 -6.84 -2.66 4.24
CA TYR A 118 -6.72 -2.61 2.78
C TYR A 118 -6.38 -3.99 2.20
N LYS A 119 -7.20 -4.47 1.27
CA LYS A 119 -6.90 -5.68 0.49
C LYS A 119 -6.30 -5.30 -0.87
N PRO A 120 -4.98 -5.47 -1.08
CA PRO A 120 -4.35 -5.16 -2.34
C PRO A 120 -4.81 -6.12 -3.44
N PHE A 121 -4.82 -5.63 -4.69
CA PHE A 121 -5.10 -6.46 -5.86
C PHE A 121 -4.01 -7.52 -6.10
N LEU A 122 -2.76 -7.18 -5.80
CA LEU A 122 -1.61 -8.09 -5.91
C LEU A 122 -1.37 -8.76 -4.55
N PRO A 123 -1.06 -10.06 -4.51
CA PRO A 123 -0.67 -10.71 -3.28
C PRO A 123 0.67 -10.13 -2.78
N GLU A 124 0.88 -10.20 -1.47
CA GLU A 124 2.13 -9.79 -0.85
C GLU A 124 3.30 -10.71 -1.23
N ARG A 125 2.97 -11.97 -1.52
CA ARG A 125 3.92 -13.00 -1.96
C ARG A 125 4.40 -12.69 -3.38
N LYS A 126 5.70 -12.47 -3.53
CA LYS A 126 6.34 -12.18 -4.82
C LYS A 126 7.11 -13.38 -5.33
N PHE A 127 6.76 -13.87 -6.50
CA PHE A 127 7.53 -14.91 -7.17
C PHE A 127 8.74 -14.29 -7.87
N SER A 128 9.92 -14.75 -7.46
CA SER A 128 11.22 -14.35 -8.02
C SER A 128 11.96 -15.52 -8.66
N LYS A 129 11.55 -16.76 -8.39
CA LYS A 129 12.20 -17.98 -8.89
C LYS A 129 11.47 -18.49 -10.12
N SER A 130 12.21 -18.80 -11.17
CA SER A 130 11.70 -19.37 -12.42
C SER A 130 10.78 -20.58 -12.22
N SER A 131 11.08 -21.40 -11.20
CA SER A 131 10.27 -22.56 -10.84
C SER A 131 8.82 -22.24 -10.48
N LYS A 132 8.53 -21.04 -9.95
CA LYS A 132 7.17 -20.60 -9.60
C LYS A 132 6.54 -19.72 -10.68
N VAL A 133 7.35 -19.03 -11.48
CA VAL A 133 6.86 -18.13 -12.54
C VAL A 133 6.30 -18.91 -13.73
N ALA A 134 6.97 -19.98 -14.17
CA ALA A 134 6.52 -20.81 -15.27
C ALA A 134 5.15 -21.50 -15.04
N PRO A 135 4.86 -22.14 -13.89
CA PRO A 135 3.53 -22.70 -13.62
C PRO A 135 2.46 -21.63 -13.50
N ALA A 136 2.76 -20.45 -12.93
CA ALA A 136 1.82 -19.33 -12.89
C ALA A 136 1.45 -18.84 -14.31
N ALA A 137 2.42 -18.78 -15.22
CA ALA A 137 2.16 -18.44 -16.63
C ALA A 137 1.30 -19.50 -17.32
N HIS A 138 1.52 -20.79 -17.01
CA HIS A 138 0.70 -21.89 -17.52
C HIS A 138 -0.73 -21.81 -17.01
N GLN A 139 -0.92 -21.63 -15.70
CA GLN A 139 -2.23 -21.46 -15.08
C GLN A 139 -3.03 -20.34 -15.75
N ALA A 140 -2.45 -19.14 -15.83
CA ALA A 140 -3.10 -18.00 -16.49
C ALA A 140 -3.45 -18.30 -17.95
N ALA A 141 -2.58 -19.02 -18.66
CA ALA A 141 -2.84 -19.39 -20.05
C ALA A 141 -4.04 -20.36 -20.19
N VAL A 142 -4.13 -21.37 -19.32
CA VAL A 142 -5.27 -22.32 -19.29
C VAL A 142 -6.56 -21.59 -18.92
N GLU A 143 -6.58 -20.80 -17.85
CA GLU A 143 -7.77 -20.09 -17.39
C GLU A 143 -8.35 -19.18 -18.49
N ILE A 144 -7.49 -18.41 -19.17
CA ILE A 144 -7.92 -17.48 -20.22
C ILE A 144 -8.44 -18.23 -21.44
N SER A 145 -7.82 -19.35 -21.79
CA SER A 145 -8.31 -20.18 -22.88
C SER A 145 -9.64 -20.87 -22.51
N MET A 146 -9.89 -21.22 -21.24
CA MET A 146 -11.21 -21.68 -20.78
C MET A 146 -12.27 -20.60 -20.93
N MET A 147 -12.01 -19.39 -20.47
CA MET A 147 -13.00 -18.31 -20.59
C MET A 147 -13.31 -17.96 -22.03
N ARG A 148 -12.30 -18.05 -22.90
CA ARG A 148 -12.50 -17.88 -24.33
C ARG A 148 -13.37 -19.00 -24.92
N MET A 149 -13.15 -20.25 -24.52
CA MET A 149 -13.97 -21.40 -24.91
C MET A 149 -15.43 -21.21 -24.47
N LEU A 150 -15.65 -20.71 -23.26
CA LEU A 150 -16.98 -20.41 -22.70
C LEU A 150 -17.61 -19.10 -23.19
N LYS A 151 -16.90 -18.33 -24.05
CA LYS A 151 -17.32 -17.01 -24.54
C LYS A 151 -17.67 -16.00 -23.43
N LYS A 152 -17.03 -16.13 -22.27
CA LYS A 152 -17.18 -15.22 -21.12
C LYS A 152 -16.14 -14.08 -21.20
N PRO A 153 -16.39 -12.94 -20.55
CA PRO A 153 -15.40 -11.87 -20.50
C PRO A 153 -14.14 -12.35 -19.78
N LEU A 154 -12.98 -12.14 -20.42
CA LEU A 154 -11.68 -12.63 -19.98
C LEU A 154 -11.24 -12.04 -18.62
N THR A 155 -11.82 -10.92 -18.22
CA THR A 155 -11.50 -10.24 -16.96
C THR A 155 -12.10 -10.91 -15.73
N ASN A 156 -13.14 -11.74 -15.88
CA ASN A 156 -13.81 -12.40 -14.76
C ASN A 156 -12.92 -13.38 -14.00
N ILE A 157 -11.89 -13.93 -14.66
CA ILE A 157 -10.90 -14.82 -13.99
C ILE A 157 -10.21 -14.08 -12.85
N CYS A 158 -10.00 -12.78 -13.01
CA CYS A 158 -9.27 -11.98 -12.04
C CYS A 158 -10.05 -11.71 -10.75
N ASP A 159 -11.32 -12.12 -10.67
CA ASP A 159 -12.11 -12.03 -9.43
C ASP A 159 -11.75 -13.15 -8.45
N VAL A 160 -11.14 -14.24 -8.93
CA VAL A 160 -10.63 -15.33 -8.11
C VAL A 160 -9.19 -15.01 -7.74
N THR A 161 -8.84 -15.04 -6.46
CA THR A 161 -7.43 -14.94 -6.03
C THR A 161 -6.74 -16.26 -6.30
N ASP A 162 -7.13 -17.31 -5.58
CA ASP A 162 -6.54 -18.64 -5.62
C ASP A 162 -7.61 -19.71 -5.88
N HIS A 163 -7.19 -20.80 -6.51
CA HIS A 163 -8.03 -21.98 -6.71
C HIS A 163 -7.73 -23.03 -5.64
N ASP A 164 -8.73 -23.84 -5.31
CA ASP A 164 -8.56 -25.06 -4.51
C ASP A 164 -7.41 -25.92 -5.10
N PRO A 165 -6.52 -26.50 -4.28
CA PRO A 165 -5.45 -27.39 -4.74
C PRO A 165 -5.92 -28.47 -5.72
N ALA A 166 -7.10 -29.07 -5.54
CA ALA A 166 -7.63 -30.08 -6.47
C ALA A 166 -7.90 -29.51 -7.87
N ILE A 167 -8.39 -28.27 -7.95
CA ILE A 167 -8.63 -27.56 -9.21
C ILE A 167 -7.30 -27.17 -9.85
N LEU A 168 -6.33 -26.73 -9.05
CA LEU A 168 -4.99 -26.41 -9.54
C LEU A 168 -4.33 -27.63 -10.18
N GLU A 169 -4.42 -28.82 -9.56
CA GLU A 169 -3.90 -30.05 -10.15
C GLU A 169 -4.52 -30.34 -11.52
N MET A 170 -5.85 -30.17 -11.67
CA MET A 170 -6.52 -30.32 -12.97
C MET A 170 -6.05 -29.30 -14.02
N ILE A 171 -5.87 -28.03 -13.62
CA ILE A 171 -5.35 -26.96 -14.50
C ILE A 171 -3.92 -27.27 -14.94
N MET A 172 -3.09 -27.68 -14.00
CA MET A 172 -1.71 -28.10 -14.19
C MET A 172 -1.65 -29.37 -15.05
N ALA A 173 -2.67 -30.23 -14.99
CA ALA A 173 -2.84 -31.42 -15.81
C ALA A 173 -3.31 -31.14 -17.25
N CYS A 174 -3.62 -29.89 -17.63
CA CYS A 174 -3.98 -29.52 -19.01
C CYS A 174 -2.75 -29.22 -19.88
N ARG A 175 -2.74 -29.65 -21.15
CA ARG A 175 -1.64 -29.37 -22.11
C ARG A 175 -2.03 -28.21 -23.02
N ILE A 176 -1.10 -27.29 -23.27
CA ILE A 176 -1.28 -26.17 -24.18
C ILE A 176 -0.49 -26.45 -25.45
N GLN A 177 -1.14 -26.46 -26.61
CA GLN A 177 -0.46 -26.54 -27.90
C GLN A 177 0.05 -25.16 -28.32
N PRO A 178 1.27 -25.04 -28.84
CA PRO A 178 1.76 -23.77 -29.37
C PRO A 178 0.90 -23.35 -30.56
N SER A 179 0.14 -22.27 -30.40
CA SER A 179 -0.69 -21.71 -31.47
C SER A 179 -0.72 -20.19 -31.36
N ASP A 180 -0.82 -19.53 -32.51
CA ASP A 180 -1.05 -18.09 -32.60
C ASP A 180 -2.48 -17.71 -32.19
N SER A 181 -3.41 -18.66 -32.25
CA SER A 181 -4.82 -18.46 -31.88
C SER A 181 -5.16 -19.18 -30.58
N TRP A 182 -5.56 -18.39 -29.57
CA TRP A 182 -6.00 -18.91 -28.26
C TRP A 182 -7.37 -19.64 -28.26
N LYS A 183 -7.97 -19.94 -29.43
CA LYS A 183 -9.35 -20.47 -29.52
C LYS A 183 -9.44 -21.98 -29.24
N SER A 184 -8.43 -22.76 -29.59
CA SER A 184 -8.47 -24.23 -29.56
C SER A 184 -7.11 -24.79 -29.15
N THR A 185 -6.58 -24.22 -28.08
CA THR A 185 -5.19 -24.40 -27.67
C THR A 185 -5.05 -25.48 -26.60
N ILE A 186 -6.12 -25.75 -25.85
CA ILE A 186 -6.08 -26.64 -24.68
C ILE A 186 -6.42 -28.07 -25.08
N LYS A 187 -5.56 -29.00 -24.66
CA LYS A 187 -5.81 -30.43 -24.65
C LYS A 187 -6.00 -30.87 -23.20
N PHE A 188 -7.20 -31.35 -22.90
CA PHE A 188 -7.54 -31.90 -21.59
C PHE A 188 -6.95 -33.31 -21.45
N PRO A 189 -6.52 -33.70 -20.24
CA PRO A 189 -6.08 -35.06 -19.98
C PRO A 189 -7.26 -36.04 -20.08
N ASP A 190 -8.36 -35.73 -19.40
CA ASP A 190 -9.56 -36.56 -19.36
C ASP A 190 -10.83 -35.76 -19.63
N GLN A 191 -11.86 -36.42 -20.14
CA GLN A 191 -13.18 -35.79 -20.32
C GLN A 191 -13.79 -35.33 -18.99
N ARG A 192 -13.57 -36.08 -17.90
CA ARG A 192 -14.00 -35.69 -16.55
C ARG A 192 -13.37 -34.38 -16.10
N THR A 193 -12.06 -34.21 -16.33
CA THR A 193 -11.36 -32.94 -15.99
C THR A 193 -11.90 -31.77 -16.80
N LYS A 194 -12.26 -32.00 -18.07
CA LYS A 194 -12.87 -30.98 -18.92
C LYS A 194 -14.22 -30.53 -18.36
N GLU A 195 -15.09 -31.47 -18.01
CA GLU A 195 -16.41 -31.17 -17.46
C GLU A 195 -16.33 -30.46 -16.10
N ALA A 196 -15.46 -30.93 -15.20
CA ALA A 196 -15.22 -30.31 -13.91
C ALA A 196 -14.70 -28.87 -14.05
N LEU A 197 -13.72 -28.63 -14.92
CA LEU A 197 -13.22 -27.28 -15.17
C LEU A 197 -14.29 -26.41 -15.81
N ILE A 198 -15.02 -26.89 -16.81
CA ILE A 198 -16.13 -26.13 -17.42
C ILE A 198 -17.14 -25.70 -16.36
N TYR A 199 -17.52 -26.60 -15.45
CA TYR A 199 -18.44 -26.29 -14.35
C TYR A 199 -17.89 -25.18 -13.44
N VAL A 200 -16.63 -25.30 -12.99
CA VAL A 200 -15.98 -24.30 -12.13
C VAL A 200 -15.89 -22.93 -12.82
N PHE A 201 -15.44 -22.87 -14.07
CA PHE A 201 -15.32 -21.62 -14.82
C PHE A 201 -16.68 -21.05 -15.24
N ASP A 202 -17.72 -21.89 -15.36
CA ASP A 202 -19.07 -21.42 -15.59
C ASP A 202 -19.63 -20.67 -14.38
N GLN A 203 -19.23 -21.03 -13.16
CA GLN A 203 -19.56 -20.27 -11.96
C GLN A 203 -18.81 -18.93 -11.82
N LEU A 204 -17.91 -18.56 -12.75
CA LEU A 204 -17.18 -17.30 -12.68
C LEU A 204 -17.90 -16.16 -13.42
N GLY A 205 -18.29 -15.13 -12.66
CA GLY A 205 -18.82 -13.87 -13.18
C GLY A 205 -19.86 -13.21 -12.27
N PRO A 206 -20.31 -11.98 -12.62
CA PRO A 206 -21.28 -11.23 -11.82
C PRO A 206 -22.63 -11.95 -11.67
N GLN A 207 -23.00 -12.83 -12.61
CA GLN A 207 -24.22 -13.63 -12.52
C GLN A 207 -24.16 -14.68 -11.39
N ALA A 208 -22.98 -15.19 -11.06
CA ALA A 208 -22.80 -16.15 -9.96
C ALA A 208 -22.71 -15.47 -8.58
N LYS A 209 -22.32 -14.18 -8.51
CA LYS A 209 -22.31 -13.41 -7.26
C LYS A 209 -23.70 -13.28 -6.63
N LYS A 210 -24.77 -13.38 -7.43
CA LYS A 210 -26.16 -13.43 -6.93
C LYS A 210 -26.52 -14.74 -6.23
N GLN A 211 -25.85 -15.85 -6.55
CA GLN A 211 -26.10 -17.16 -5.94
C GLN A 211 -25.24 -17.37 -4.68
N LYS A 212 -23.99 -16.90 -4.65
CA LYS A 212 -23.08 -17.03 -3.48
C LYS A 212 -23.42 -16.14 -2.29
N ALA A 213 -24.28 -15.13 -2.44
CA ALA A 213 -24.70 -14.25 -1.33
C ALA A 213 -25.62 -14.94 -0.31
N LYS A 214 -26.02 -16.21 -0.53
CA LYS A 214 -26.89 -16.97 0.37
C LYS A 214 -26.18 -18.04 1.23
N GLU A 215 -24.88 -18.30 1.01
CA GLU A 215 -24.19 -19.46 1.64
C GLU A 215 -22.85 -19.09 2.31
N ALA A 216 -22.57 -17.80 2.54
CA ALA A 216 -21.34 -17.39 3.21
C ALA A 216 -21.53 -17.33 4.73
N ASN A 217 -21.59 -18.49 5.38
CA ASN A 217 -21.27 -18.62 6.79
C ASN A 217 -20.63 -20.00 6.99
N GLU A 218 -19.31 -20.08 6.81
CA GLU A 218 -18.45 -21.00 7.56
C GLU A 218 -16.99 -20.75 7.22
N GLU A 219 -16.22 -20.79 8.31
CA GLU A 219 -14.81 -20.50 8.44
C GLU A 219 -13.96 -21.47 7.60
N ASN A 220 -12.86 -20.97 7.04
CA ASN A 220 -11.72 -21.82 6.73
C ASN A 220 -10.45 -21.09 7.15
N ALA A 221 -9.96 -21.53 8.29
CA ALA A 221 -8.64 -21.21 8.84
C ALA A 221 -7.58 -22.07 8.14
N GLU A 222 -6.52 -21.38 7.71
CA GLU A 222 -5.11 -21.77 7.78
C GLU A 222 -4.75 -23.27 7.58
N VAL A 223 -4.42 -23.63 6.34
CA VAL A 223 -3.43 -24.69 6.04
C VAL A 223 -2.56 -24.22 4.86
N GLU A 224 -1.59 -23.35 5.14
CA GLU A 224 -0.60 -22.90 4.15
C GLU A 224 0.83 -23.15 4.65
N SER A 225 1.31 -24.39 4.59
CA SER A 225 2.76 -24.64 4.73
C SER A 225 3.31 -25.91 4.08
N GLU A 226 2.50 -26.90 3.70
CA GLU A 226 3.03 -28.19 3.20
C GLU A 226 2.86 -28.45 1.69
N ILE A 227 1.97 -27.72 1.02
CA ILE A 227 1.62 -27.95 -0.41
C ILE A 227 2.71 -27.47 -1.36
N ASP A 228 3.56 -26.55 -0.90
CA ASP A 228 4.65 -25.95 -1.67
C ASP A 228 5.73 -26.98 -2.05
N GLY A 229 5.79 -28.15 -1.40
CA GLY A 229 6.78 -29.20 -1.65
C GLY A 229 6.40 -30.22 -2.74
N LYS A 230 5.14 -30.65 -2.80
CA LYS A 230 4.70 -31.77 -3.68
C LYS A 230 4.44 -31.35 -5.13
N LEU A 231 3.92 -30.15 -5.38
CA LEU A 231 3.76 -29.59 -6.73
C LEU A 231 5.10 -29.34 -7.46
N LYS A 232 6.25 -29.36 -6.75
CA LYS A 232 7.58 -29.01 -7.29
C LYS A 232 8.24 -30.10 -8.14
N GLN A 233 7.96 -31.39 -7.93
CA GLN A 233 8.76 -32.45 -8.53
C GLN A 233 8.27 -32.90 -9.92
N GLU A 234 6.96 -32.88 -10.17
CA GLU A 234 6.41 -33.38 -11.45
C GLU A 234 6.30 -32.32 -12.56
N TYR A 235 6.34 -31.03 -12.24
CA TYR A 235 6.18 -29.97 -13.26
C TYR A 235 7.43 -29.73 -14.12
N ASN A 236 8.56 -30.35 -13.79
CA ASN A 236 9.87 -29.82 -14.15
C ASN A 236 10.50 -30.28 -15.47
N THR A 237 10.02 -31.34 -16.12
CA THR A 237 10.75 -31.92 -17.27
C THR A 237 9.95 -32.04 -18.58
N THR A 238 8.63 -32.20 -18.56
CA THR A 238 7.86 -32.56 -19.78
C THR A 238 6.83 -31.53 -20.24
N ARG A 239 6.56 -30.46 -19.50
CA ARG A 239 5.40 -29.58 -19.75
C ARG A 239 5.69 -28.09 -20.01
N LYS A 240 6.94 -27.64 -19.81
CA LYS A 240 7.33 -26.22 -19.76
C LYS A 240 7.17 -25.42 -21.08
N GLY A 241 7.05 -26.08 -22.23
CA GLY A 241 7.17 -25.39 -23.53
C GLY A 241 5.88 -24.77 -24.08
N GLY A 242 4.72 -25.38 -23.82
CA GLY A 242 3.48 -25.07 -24.55
C GLY A 242 2.92 -23.67 -24.27
N SER A 243 2.86 -23.29 -22.99
CA SER A 243 2.31 -21.99 -22.55
C SER A 243 3.20 -20.81 -22.95
N GLN A 244 4.52 -20.99 -22.90
CA GLN A 244 5.49 -19.93 -23.20
C GLN A 244 5.51 -19.53 -24.67
N ALA A 245 5.18 -20.46 -25.57
CA ALA A 245 5.12 -20.23 -27.01
C ALA A 245 3.92 -19.39 -27.45
N LEU A 246 2.93 -19.15 -26.57
CA LEU A 246 1.71 -18.43 -26.92
C LEU A 246 1.97 -16.95 -27.27
N ALA A 247 1.36 -16.51 -28.37
CA ALA A 247 1.45 -15.14 -28.86
C ALA A 247 0.41 -14.24 -28.16
N LEU A 248 0.84 -13.08 -27.67
CA LEU A 248 0.02 -12.05 -27.04
C LEU A 248 -0.27 -10.89 -28.01
N LYS A 249 -0.81 -11.22 -29.21
CA LYS A 249 -1.10 -10.22 -30.26
C LYS A 249 -2.39 -9.42 -29.99
N ASN A 250 -3.42 -10.08 -29.46
CA ASN A 250 -4.70 -9.44 -29.20
C ASN A 250 -4.63 -8.61 -27.90
N PRO A 251 -4.95 -7.30 -27.91
CA PRO A 251 -4.90 -6.45 -26.72
C PRO A 251 -5.76 -6.93 -25.56
N LEU A 252 -6.96 -7.47 -25.82
CA LEU A 252 -7.87 -7.95 -24.77
C LEU A 252 -7.32 -9.20 -24.07
N ILE A 253 -6.79 -10.14 -24.85
CA ILE A 253 -6.16 -11.36 -24.32
C ILE A 253 -4.87 -11.01 -23.59
N LYS A 254 -4.07 -10.11 -24.17
CA LYS A 254 -2.83 -9.61 -23.57
C LYS A 254 -3.11 -8.96 -22.22
N PHE A 255 -4.08 -8.06 -22.14
CA PHE A 255 -4.46 -7.41 -20.90
C PHE A 255 -4.95 -8.41 -19.84
N ALA A 256 -5.88 -9.30 -20.20
CA ALA A 256 -6.38 -10.32 -19.27
C ALA A 256 -5.27 -11.24 -18.75
N PHE A 257 -4.35 -11.65 -19.65
CA PHE A 257 -3.18 -12.46 -19.31
C PHE A 257 -2.26 -11.73 -18.35
N LEU A 258 -1.86 -10.51 -18.67
CA LEU A 258 -0.98 -9.71 -17.83
C LEU A 258 -1.60 -9.45 -16.46
N LYS A 259 -2.90 -9.16 -16.40
CA LYS A 259 -3.63 -8.92 -15.16
C LYS A 259 -3.61 -10.16 -14.27
N ARG A 260 -4.01 -11.32 -14.81
CA ARG A 260 -4.03 -12.58 -14.05
C ARG A 260 -2.63 -13.06 -13.68
N PHE A 261 -1.67 -12.94 -14.60
CA PHE A 261 -0.27 -13.28 -14.35
C PHE A 261 0.34 -12.42 -13.23
N SER A 262 -0.01 -11.13 -13.18
CA SER A 262 0.42 -10.23 -12.08
C SER A 262 -0.21 -10.64 -10.74
N GLN A 263 -1.48 -11.05 -10.72
CA GLN A 263 -2.12 -11.59 -9.51
C GLN A 263 -1.44 -12.86 -9.03
N LEU A 264 -1.14 -13.81 -9.92
CA LEU A 264 -0.51 -15.07 -9.52
C LEU A 264 0.94 -14.89 -9.06
N THR A 265 1.68 -13.95 -9.65
CA THR A 265 3.12 -13.76 -9.34
C THR A 265 3.38 -12.69 -8.27
N GLY A 266 2.41 -11.83 -7.96
CA GLY A 266 2.60 -10.65 -7.12
C GLY A 266 3.50 -9.58 -7.72
N GLN A 267 3.87 -9.71 -9.01
CA GLN A 267 4.79 -8.80 -9.68
C GLN A 267 4.05 -7.75 -10.50
N ARG A 268 4.34 -6.47 -10.23
CA ARG A 268 3.91 -5.38 -11.12
C ARG A 268 4.77 -5.36 -12.37
N LEU A 269 4.12 -5.40 -13.53
CA LEU A 269 4.74 -5.30 -14.86
C LEU A 269 4.79 -3.83 -15.28
N SER A 270 5.92 -3.38 -15.85
CA SER A 270 6.07 -2.01 -16.34
C SER A 270 5.41 -1.84 -17.72
N ASP A 271 4.99 -0.63 -18.05
CA ASP A 271 4.35 -0.34 -19.34
C ASP A 271 5.27 -0.61 -20.54
N SER A 272 6.57 -0.39 -20.38
CA SER A 272 7.59 -0.74 -21.38
C SER A 272 7.65 -2.24 -21.66
N LEU A 273 7.54 -3.06 -20.62
CA LEU A 273 7.48 -4.52 -20.75
C LEU A 273 6.15 -4.93 -21.37
N ILE A 274 5.05 -4.34 -20.92
CA ILE A 274 3.72 -4.60 -21.48
C ILE A 274 3.73 -4.28 -22.97
N SER A 275 4.32 -3.17 -23.41
CA SER A 275 4.41 -2.81 -24.83
C SER A 275 5.24 -3.82 -25.62
N SER A 276 6.48 -4.10 -25.16
CA SER A 276 7.44 -4.95 -25.87
C SER A 276 7.10 -6.46 -25.86
N ALA A 277 6.34 -6.94 -24.88
CA ALA A 277 5.99 -8.36 -24.78
C ALA A 277 5.04 -8.80 -25.90
N THR A 278 5.54 -9.62 -26.82
CA THR A 278 4.76 -10.24 -27.90
C THR A 278 4.36 -11.69 -27.61
N ARG A 279 5.05 -12.35 -26.65
CA ARG A 279 4.86 -13.75 -26.26
C ARG A 279 4.96 -13.91 -24.75
N VAL A 280 4.33 -14.97 -24.24
CA VAL A 280 4.39 -15.31 -22.81
C VAL A 280 5.82 -15.59 -22.34
N LYS A 281 6.65 -16.22 -23.19
CA LYS A 281 8.08 -16.47 -22.92
C LYS A 281 8.83 -15.22 -22.45
N HIS A 282 8.63 -14.09 -23.12
CA HIS A 282 9.32 -12.84 -22.78
C HIS A 282 9.00 -12.34 -21.37
N LEU A 283 7.77 -12.58 -20.89
CA LEU A 283 7.35 -12.19 -19.54
C LEU A 283 8.00 -13.08 -18.48
N VAL A 284 8.07 -14.38 -18.72
CA VAL A 284 8.74 -15.34 -17.83
C VAL A 284 10.23 -15.02 -17.74
N GLU A 285 10.90 -14.87 -18.89
CA GLU A 285 12.33 -14.52 -18.94
C GLU A 285 12.63 -13.16 -18.28
N TYR A 286 11.73 -12.19 -18.43
CA TYR A 286 11.89 -10.89 -17.77
C TYR A 286 11.82 -11.02 -16.25
N LEU A 287 10.86 -11.78 -15.71
CA LEU A 287 10.75 -11.98 -14.27
C LEU A 287 11.92 -12.78 -13.71
N ASP A 288 12.43 -13.76 -14.46
CA ASP A 288 13.62 -14.52 -14.09
C ASP A 288 14.85 -13.60 -13.98
N LYS A 289 15.09 -12.77 -15.01
CA LYS A 289 16.17 -11.77 -15.00
C LYS A 289 16.01 -10.73 -13.89
N LYS A 290 14.78 -10.25 -13.65
CA LYS A 290 14.48 -9.29 -12.59
C LYS A 290 14.74 -9.88 -11.21
N GLY A 291 14.45 -11.17 -11.01
CA GLY A 291 14.74 -11.87 -9.77
C GLY A 291 16.23 -11.99 -9.48
N GLU A 292 17.04 -12.22 -10.50
CA GLU A 292 18.50 -12.28 -10.40
C GLU A 292 19.11 -10.90 -10.13
N GLN A 293 18.56 -9.85 -10.75
CA GLN A 293 19.07 -8.48 -10.70
C GLN A 293 18.32 -7.61 -9.69
N ALA A 294 18.05 -8.14 -8.49
CA ALA A 294 17.45 -7.32 -7.44
C ALA A 294 18.34 -6.09 -7.18
N PRO A 295 17.77 -4.87 -7.09
CA PRO A 295 18.56 -3.66 -6.91
C PRO A 295 19.22 -3.69 -5.53
N LYS A 296 20.49 -4.09 -5.50
CA LYS A 296 21.32 -4.10 -4.30
C LYS A 296 21.99 -2.73 -4.14
N LYS A 297 22.18 -2.30 -2.89
CA LYS A 297 23.00 -1.12 -2.59
C LYS A 297 24.39 -1.31 -3.21
N LEU A 298 24.95 -0.26 -3.83
CA LEU A 298 26.29 -0.32 -4.44
C LEU A 298 27.35 -0.80 -3.44
N ALA A 299 27.25 -0.38 -2.18
CA ALA A 299 28.17 -0.83 -1.13
C ALA A 299 28.10 -2.35 -0.90
N VAL A 300 26.92 -2.97 -1.08
CA VAL A 300 26.74 -4.42 -0.97
C VAL A 300 27.31 -5.13 -2.19
N THR A 301 27.06 -4.63 -3.41
CA THR A 301 27.58 -5.25 -4.64
C THR A 301 29.11 -5.16 -4.70
N LEU A 302 29.69 -4.02 -4.34
CA LEU A 302 31.13 -3.82 -4.25
C LEU A 302 31.75 -4.69 -3.15
N ALA A 303 31.09 -4.81 -2.00
CA ALA A 303 31.54 -5.69 -0.92
C ALA A 303 31.46 -7.18 -1.30
N GLU A 304 30.52 -7.62 -2.14
CA GLU A 304 30.40 -9.02 -2.62
C GLU A 304 31.42 -9.34 -3.73
N SER A 305 32.02 -8.34 -4.37
CA SER A 305 32.94 -8.54 -5.48
C SER A 305 34.27 -9.16 -5.03
N SER A 306 34.59 -10.35 -5.55
CA SER A 306 35.80 -11.09 -5.20
C SER A 306 37.09 -10.43 -5.69
N THR A 307 37.01 -9.59 -6.72
CA THR A 307 38.15 -8.83 -7.24
C THR A 307 38.59 -7.75 -6.27
N LEU A 308 37.65 -6.96 -5.73
CA LEU A 308 37.97 -5.87 -4.82
C LEU A 308 38.35 -6.38 -3.42
N GLN A 309 37.77 -7.49 -2.96
CA GLN A 309 38.15 -8.12 -1.68
C GLN A 309 39.60 -8.62 -1.67
N LYS A 310 40.16 -8.99 -2.82
CA LYS A 310 41.54 -9.47 -2.93
C LYS A 310 42.58 -8.35 -2.88
N LEU A 311 42.18 -7.09 -3.03
CA LEU A 311 43.10 -5.96 -3.05
C LEU A 311 43.48 -5.56 -1.62
N PRO A 312 44.76 -5.66 -1.22
CA PRO A 312 45.17 -5.42 0.17
C PRO A 312 45.08 -3.94 0.59
N ASN A 313 45.05 -3.01 -0.37
CA ASN A 313 45.02 -1.57 -0.16
C ASN A 313 43.62 -0.96 -0.24
N VAL A 314 42.57 -1.76 -0.42
CA VAL A 314 41.19 -1.28 -0.58
C VAL A 314 40.34 -1.85 0.55
N LYS A 315 39.67 -0.97 1.29
CA LYS A 315 38.67 -1.34 2.31
C LYS A 315 37.31 -0.81 1.89
N ILE A 316 36.33 -1.71 1.80
CA ILE A 316 34.95 -1.38 1.40
C ILE A 316 34.04 -1.58 2.61
N PHE A 317 33.29 -0.53 2.95
CA PHE A 317 32.32 -0.56 4.04
C PHE A 317 30.90 -0.53 3.48
N LYS A 318 30.01 -1.32 4.10
CA LYS A 318 28.59 -1.39 3.71
C LYS A 318 27.79 -0.16 4.16
N GLU A 319 28.29 0.53 5.17
CA GLU A 319 27.64 1.66 5.83
C GLU A 319 28.55 2.89 5.86
N ARG A 320 27.95 4.04 6.14
CA ARG A 320 28.66 5.31 6.25
C ARG A 320 29.60 5.28 7.46
N GLN A 321 30.88 5.61 7.23
CA GLN A 321 31.84 5.82 8.30
C GLN A 321 31.59 7.15 9.02
N THR A 322 31.30 7.08 10.31
CA THR A 322 31.05 8.21 11.22
C THR A 322 32.29 8.47 12.07
N PRO A 323 32.42 9.65 12.71
CA PRO A 323 33.53 9.92 13.63
C PRO A 323 33.67 8.86 14.74
N ALA A 324 32.55 8.36 15.26
CA ALA A 324 32.54 7.30 16.28
C ALA A 324 33.20 6.01 15.78
N HIS A 325 33.03 5.63 14.51
CA HIS A 325 33.71 4.46 13.95
C HIS A 325 35.22 4.64 13.87
N LYS A 326 35.69 5.83 13.47
CA LYS A 326 37.14 6.15 13.48
C LYS A 326 37.72 6.06 14.89
N ASP A 327 36.99 6.56 15.88
CA ASP A 327 37.41 6.53 17.28
C ASP A 327 37.40 5.12 17.87
N ARG A 328 36.54 4.23 17.36
CA ARG A 328 36.56 2.79 17.69
C ARG A 328 37.76 2.09 17.05
N GLU A 329 38.09 2.39 15.80
CA GLU A 329 39.27 1.83 15.11
C GLU A 329 40.58 2.22 15.83
N VAL A 330 40.67 3.46 16.32
CA VAL A 330 41.82 3.94 17.11
C VAL A 330 41.76 3.46 18.58
N GLY A 331 40.59 3.02 19.06
CA GLY A 331 40.36 2.60 20.45
C GLY A 331 39.98 3.72 21.43
N ARG A 332 40.00 4.99 20.98
CA ARG A 332 39.64 6.18 21.78
C ARG A 332 38.19 6.17 22.28
N TRP A 333 37.27 5.54 21.53
CA TRP A 333 35.85 5.51 21.87
C TRP A 333 35.56 4.99 23.29
N LYS A 334 36.35 4.03 23.79
CA LYS A 334 36.17 3.45 25.13
C LYS A 334 36.36 4.49 26.25
N LEU A 335 37.34 5.38 26.09
CA LEU A 335 37.64 6.43 27.07
C LEU A 335 36.54 7.49 27.06
N ILE A 336 36.10 7.88 25.86
CA ILE A 336 35.01 8.85 25.69
C ILE A 336 33.71 8.33 26.31
N ASP A 337 33.35 7.07 26.05
CA ASP A 337 32.12 6.46 26.59
C ASP A 337 32.16 6.37 28.14
N ALA A 338 33.31 6.00 28.71
CA ALA A 338 33.49 5.99 30.16
C ALA A 338 33.35 7.38 30.79
N GLU A 339 34.02 8.39 30.23
CA GLU A 339 33.96 9.77 30.73
C GLU A 339 32.55 10.38 30.60
N LEU A 340 31.86 10.11 29.49
CA LEU A 340 30.48 10.58 29.29
C LEU A 340 29.51 9.96 30.31
N ARG A 341 29.71 8.68 30.69
CA ARG A 341 28.91 8.02 31.74
C ARG A 341 29.23 8.55 33.13
N GLU A 342 30.52 8.74 33.44
CA GLU A 342 30.94 9.35 34.72
C GLU A 342 30.36 10.75 34.92
N ARG A 343 30.22 11.52 33.84
CA ARG A 343 29.60 12.85 33.84
C ARG A 343 28.06 12.84 33.75
N GLY A 344 27.43 11.67 33.64
CA GLY A 344 25.97 11.54 33.51
C GLY A 344 25.39 12.13 32.20
N LEU A 345 26.22 12.28 31.16
CA LEU A 345 25.79 12.81 29.85
C LEU A 345 25.17 11.73 28.96
N VAL A 346 25.45 10.47 29.26
CA VAL A 346 24.85 9.29 28.63
C VAL A 346 24.35 8.39 29.76
N THR A 347 23.04 8.25 29.85
CA THR A 347 22.33 7.37 30.78
C THR A 347 22.04 6.02 30.18
#